data_AF-A0A9D5DCW4-F1
#
_entry.id   AF-A0A9D5DCW4-F1
#
_cell.length_a   1.000
_cell.length_b   1.000
_cell.length_c   1.000
_cell.angle_alpha   90.00
_cell.angle_beta   90.00
_cell.angle_gamma   90.00
#
_symmetry.space_group_name_H-M   'P 1'
#
loop_
_entity.id
_entity.type
_entity.pdbx_description
1 polymer ?
#
loop_
_entity_poly.entity_id
_entity_poly.type
_entity_poly.pdbx_seq_one_letter_code
_entity_poly.pdbx_strand_id
1 'polypeptide(L)'
;MNPLISAASVIAAGLAVGLASIGPGVGQGTAAGQAVEGIARQPEAEGKIRGELVEFKEGTVGIALNLESNNVGVVLMGDGLMIQEGSSVKATGRIAQIPGSEAYLGRVINALAKPIDGRGEISASESRLIESPAPGEGSMTALPIVETQSGDVSAYIPTNVISITDGQIFLSADLFNAGIRPAINVGISVSRVGSAAQIKAMKQVAGKSKLELAQFAELEAFAQFASDLDKATQNQLARGQRLRELLKQSQSDPLAVEEQIATIYTGANGYLDPLEIGQVKRFLVQLRTYLKKNKSQFQEIISSTKTFTEEAEALLKGAVQEQIELFLLQEQT
;
A
#
# COMPACT_ATOMS: atom_id res chain seq x y z
N MET A 1 38.63 38.87 -21.46
CA MET A 1 37.32 38.32 -21.84
C MET A 1 37.46 36.84 -22.17
N ASN A 2 37.18 35.98 -21.18
CA ASN A 2 36.50 34.67 -21.25
C ASN A 2 36.81 33.86 -19.97
N PRO A 3 35.89 33.77 -19.00
CA PRO A 3 35.90 32.73 -17.99
C PRO A 3 34.85 31.69 -18.35
N LEU A 4 35.27 30.60 -18.99
CA LEU A 4 34.51 29.35 -19.08
C LEU A 4 35.42 28.27 -18.50
N ILE A 5 35.65 28.34 -17.18
CA ILE A 5 36.13 27.19 -16.43
C ILE A 5 34.89 26.37 -16.11
N SER A 6 34.69 25.33 -16.91
CA SER A 6 33.66 24.31 -16.75
C SER A 6 33.58 23.84 -15.29
N ALA A 7 32.39 23.94 -14.69
CA ALA A 7 32.08 23.45 -13.35
C ALA A 7 32.36 21.94 -13.15
N ALA A 8 32.69 21.21 -14.22
CA ALA A 8 33.08 19.80 -14.17
C ALA A 8 34.54 19.57 -13.70
N SER A 9 35.42 20.58 -13.70
CA SER A 9 36.84 20.38 -13.36
C SER A 9 37.19 20.56 -11.88
N VAL A 10 36.28 21.08 -11.06
CA VAL A 10 36.54 21.31 -9.61
C VAL A 10 36.09 20.12 -8.74
N ILE A 11 35.32 19.18 -9.29
CA ILE A 11 34.77 18.03 -8.54
C ILE A 11 35.76 16.84 -8.50
N ALA A 12 36.90 16.91 -9.20
CA ALA A 12 37.80 15.76 -9.37
C ALA A 12 38.86 15.55 -8.26
N ALA A 13 38.84 16.31 -7.16
CA ALA A 13 39.84 16.18 -6.10
C ALA A 13 39.20 16.16 -4.71
N GLY A 14 38.91 14.97 -4.19
CA GLY A 14 38.66 14.77 -2.76
C GLY A 14 37.47 13.86 -2.46
N LEU A 15 37.65 12.54 -2.52
CA LEU A 15 36.71 11.59 -1.89
C LEU A 15 37.36 10.22 -1.69
N ALA A 16 37.75 9.92 -0.45
CA ALA A 16 37.97 8.60 0.18
C ALA A 16 38.56 8.92 1.58
N VAL A 17 38.01 8.55 2.74
CA VAL A 17 37.69 7.23 3.31
C VAL A 17 36.75 7.58 4.50
N GLY A 18 35.54 7.02 4.64
CA GLY A 18 35.25 5.68 5.15
C GLY A 18 34.86 5.74 6.63
N LEU A 19 33.61 5.37 6.97
CA LEU A 19 33.22 4.64 8.20
C LEU A 19 31.71 4.34 8.20
N ALA A 20 31.38 3.11 7.81
CA ALA A 20 30.42 2.33 8.60
C ALA A 20 31.20 1.82 9.82
N SER A 21 30.66 2.07 11.00
CA SER A 21 31.23 1.79 12.32
C SER A 21 31.84 0.39 12.47
N ILE A 22 33.17 0.26 12.44
CA ILE A 22 33.88 -0.88 13.06
C ILE A 22 35.19 -0.37 13.68
N GLY A 23 35.18 -0.24 15.02
CA GLY A 23 36.38 -0.29 15.87
C GLY A 23 37.31 0.95 15.88
N PRO A 24 37.83 1.36 17.06
CA PRO A 24 38.80 2.44 17.14
C PRO A 24 40.18 1.93 16.72
N GLY A 25 40.73 2.41 15.60
CA GLY A 25 42.19 2.41 15.45
C GLY A 25 42.85 2.13 14.09
N VAL A 26 42.14 2.04 12.97
CA VAL A 26 42.81 1.90 11.67
C VAL A 26 41.99 2.67 10.63
N GLY A 27 42.58 3.69 9.98
CA GLY A 27 41.84 4.50 9.01
C GLY A 27 42.35 5.90 8.63
N GLN A 28 43.59 6.32 8.95
CA GLN A 28 44.02 7.69 8.61
C GLN A 28 44.61 7.79 7.19
N GLY A 29 43.76 8.13 6.22
CA GLY A 29 44.15 8.49 4.85
C GLY A 29 44.15 10.01 4.61
N THR A 30 45.18 10.50 3.91
CA THR A 30 45.51 11.90 3.56
C THR A 30 44.48 12.67 2.71
N ALA A 31 43.33 12.09 2.36
CA ALA A 31 42.29 12.73 1.55
C ALA A 31 41.25 13.52 2.37
N ALA A 32 41.29 13.43 3.71
CA ALA A 32 40.45 14.21 4.61
C ALA A 32 40.70 15.73 4.50
N GLY A 33 41.97 16.18 4.53
CA GLY A 33 42.33 17.60 4.65
C GLY A 33 41.81 18.53 3.54
N GLN A 34 41.66 18.03 2.31
CA GLN A 34 41.25 18.85 1.16
C GLN A 34 39.73 18.87 0.92
N ALA A 35 39.00 17.80 1.31
CA ALA A 35 37.54 17.80 1.33
C ALA A 35 37.00 18.80 2.38
N VAL A 36 37.68 18.89 3.53
CA VAL A 36 37.43 19.91 4.58
C VAL A 36 37.54 21.31 4.00
N GLU A 37 38.59 21.56 3.20
CA GLU A 37 38.88 22.87 2.65
C GLU A 37 37.85 23.31 1.59
N GLY A 38 37.24 22.36 0.86
CA GLY A 38 36.17 22.61 -0.09
C GLY A 38 34.83 22.94 0.58
N ILE A 39 34.42 22.17 1.59
CA ILE A 39 33.17 22.39 2.34
C ILE A 39 33.25 23.67 3.19
N ALA A 40 34.41 23.94 3.81
CA ALA A 40 34.66 25.19 4.54
C ALA A 40 34.63 26.44 3.64
N ARG A 41 34.91 26.30 2.34
CA ARG A 41 34.86 27.40 1.36
C ARG A 41 33.49 27.58 0.70
N GLN A 42 32.66 26.53 0.63
CA GLN A 42 31.30 26.58 0.09
C GLN A 42 30.32 25.72 0.92
N PRO A 43 29.81 26.25 2.05
CA PRO A 43 28.82 25.55 2.88
C PRO A 43 27.53 25.20 2.12
N GLU A 44 27.18 25.98 1.10
CA GLU A 44 25.99 25.77 0.26
C GLU A 44 26.08 24.54 -0.67
N ALA A 45 27.28 23.95 -0.84
CA ALA A 45 27.49 22.75 -1.65
C ALA A 45 27.18 21.45 -0.89
N GLU A 46 27.04 21.50 0.44
CA GLU A 46 26.77 20.33 1.30
C GLU A 46 25.50 19.57 0.84
N GLY A 47 24.43 20.31 0.52
CA GLY A 47 23.18 19.73 0.01
C GLY A 47 23.26 19.14 -1.40
N LYS A 48 24.32 19.43 -2.17
CA LYS A 48 24.54 18.86 -3.52
C LYS A 48 25.40 17.60 -3.49
N ILE A 49 26.19 17.41 -2.44
CA ILE A 49 27.09 16.28 -2.24
C ILE A 49 26.39 15.18 -1.42
N ARG A 50 25.49 15.58 -0.51
CA ARG A 50 24.66 14.65 0.23
C ARG A 50 23.72 13.90 -0.72
N GLY A 51 23.75 12.57 -0.66
CA GLY A 51 23.02 11.71 -1.57
C GLY A 51 23.77 11.37 -2.86
N GLU A 52 25.01 11.83 -3.04
CA GLU A 52 25.83 11.44 -4.19
C GLU A 52 26.20 9.95 -4.14
N LEU A 53 26.15 9.29 -5.30
CA LEU A 53 26.67 7.94 -5.47
C LEU A 53 28.19 7.98 -5.56
N VAL A 54 28.84 7.06 -4.84
CA VAL A 54 30.28 6.85 -4.88
C VAL A 54 30.58 5.42 -5.30
N GLU A 55 31.64 5.23 -6.07
CA GLU A 55 32.07 3.93 -6.58
C GLU A 55 33.43 3.57 -5.98
N PHE A 56 33.50 2.40 -5.34
CA PHE A 56 34.74 1.86 -4.80
C PHE A 56 35.54 1.16 -5.91
N LYS A 57 36.85 1.00 -5.71
CA LYS A 57 37.77 0.41 -6.71
C LYS A 57 37.31 -0.96 -7.24
N GLU A 58 36.69 -1.76 -6.39
CA GLU A 58 36.15 -3.08 -6.72
C GLU A 58 34.76 -3.08 -7.39
N GLY A 59 34.14 -1.90 -7.55
CA GLY A 59 32.83 -1.71 -8.18
C GLY A 59 31.65 -1.66 -7.21
N THR A 60 31.86 -1.77 -5.90
CA THR A 60 30.81 -1.54 -4.89
C THR A 60 30.34 -0.10 -4.96
N VAL A 61 29.02 0.11 -4.92
CA VAL A 61 28.41 1.45 -4.92
C VAL A 61 28.03 1.81 -3.49
N GLY A 62 28.21 3.08 -3.11
CA GLY A 62 27.72 3.63 -1.86
C GLY A 62 27.01 4.96 -2.05
N ILE A 63 26.29 5.41 -1.03
CA ILE A 63 25.65 6.73 -0.96
C ILE A 63 26.32 7.55 0.14
N ALA A 64 26.77 8.75 -0.19
CA ALA A 64 27.28 9.70 0.79
C ALA A 64 26.12 10.28 1.62
N LEU A 65 26.14 10.07 2.94
CA LEU A 65 25.06 10.50 3.83
C LEU A 65 25.49 11.57 4.84
N ASN A 66 26.57 11.30 5.59
CA ASN A 66 27.04 12.20 6.63
C ASN A 66 28.29 12.93 6.12
N LEU A 67 28.24 14.25 6.06
CA LEU A 67 29.36 15.09 5.60
C LEU A 67 29.93 15.78 6.84
N GLU A 68 30.95 15.18 7.45
CA GLU A 68 31.63 15.79 8.59
C GLU A 68 32.77 16.68 8.10
N SER A 69 33.28 17.52 9.00
CA SER A 69 34.38 18.41 8.65
C SER A 69 35.58 17.63 8.13
N ASN A 70 35.88 16.43 8.66
CA ASN A 70 37.10 15.67 8.35
C ASN A 70 36.86 14.33 7.63
N ASN A 71 35.61 13.91 7.45
CA ASN A 71 35.31 12.61 6.84
C ASN A 71 33.94 12.65 6.15
N VAL A 72 33.68 11.64 5.33
CA VAL A 72 32.37 11.41 4.72
C VAL A 72 31.89 10.01 5.11
N GLY A 73 30.75 9.95 5.78
CA GLY A 73 30.02 8.73 6.07
C GLY A 73 29.28 8.24 4.82
N VAL A 74 29.69 7.07 4.32
CA VAL A 74 29.11 6.42 3.14
C VAL A 74 28.41 5.14 3.56
N VAL A 75 27.16 4.96 3.13
CA VAL A 75 26.43 3.70 3.27
C VAL A 75 26.63 2.87 2.00
N LEU A 76 27.10 1.64 2.17
CA LEU A 76 27.35 0.72 1.07
C LEU A 76 26.04 0.09 0.57
N MET A 77 25.87 0.05 -0.75
CA MET A 77 24.75 -0.59 -1.45
C MET A 77 25.17 -1.98 -1.96
N GLY A 78 25.80 -2.77 -1.10
CA GLY A 78 26.36 -4.07 -1.43
C GLY A 78 27.25 -4.59 -0.32
N ASP A 79 27.90 -5.71 -0.58
CA ASP A 79 28.87 -6.29 0.33
C ASP A 79 30.16 -5.45 0.34
N GLY A 80 30.67 -5.13 1.53
CA GLY A 80 31.90 -4.39 1.76
C GLY A 80 33.11 -5.26 2.09
N LEU A 81 33.00 -6.59 2.04
CA LEU A 81 34.07 -7.52 2.45
C LEU A 81 35.41 -7.33 1.69
N MET A 82 35.37 -6.80 0.47
CA MET A 82 36.58 -6.60 -0.36
C MET A 82 37.19 -5.20 -0.18
N ILE A 83 36.49 -4.29 0.50
CA ILE A 83 36.94 -2.92 0.73
C ILE A 83 38.04 -2.95 1.78
N GLN A 84 39.23 -2.52 1.38
CA GLN A 84 40.37 -2.36 2.29
C GLN A 84 40.55 -0.90 2.71
N GLU A 85 41.12 -0.69 3.88
CA GLU A 85 41.54 0.64 4.30
C GLU A 85 42.51 1.27 3.29
N GLY A 86 42.32 2.56 3.02
CA GLY A 86 43.10 3.28 2.01
C GLY A 86 42.70 2.98 0.57
N SER A 87 41.68 2.14 0.35
CA SER A 87 41.09 1.93 -0.99
C SER A 87 40.58 3.26 -1.55
N SER A 88 40.88 3.49 -2.82
CA SER A 88 40.39 4.65 -3.54
C SER A 88 38.88 4.55 -3.75
N VAL A 89 38.18 5.66 -3.51
CA VAL A 89 36.77 5.84 -3.80
C VAL A 89 36.65 6.92 -4.87
N LYS A 90 35.67 6.79 -5.76
CA LYS A 90 35.43 7.75 -6.84
C LYS A 90 34.03 8.34 -6.70
N ALA A 91 33.96 9.66 -6.65
CA ALA A 91 32.71 10.40 -6.77
C ALA A 91 32.14 10.20 -8.19
N THR A 92 30.87 9.83 -8.31
CA THR A 92 30.26 9.61 -9.64
C THR A 92 29.78 10.90 -10.29
N GLY A 93 29.69 11.99 -9.52
CA GLY A 93 29.10 13.28 -9.92
C GLY A 93 27.58 13.21 -10.08
N ARG A 94 26.94 12.13 -9.61
CA ARG A 94 25.51 11.88 -9.76
C ARG A 94 24.89 11.70 -8.38
N ILE A 95 23.91 12.55 -8.07
CA ILE A 95 23.00 12.32 -6.94
C ILE A 95 22.26 11.01 -7.21
N ALA A 96 21.91 10.28 -6.15
CA ALA A 96 21.21 9.01 -6.16
C ALA A 96 20.07 9.02 -7.20
N GLN A 97 20.32 8.34 -8.31
CA GLN A 97 19.44 8.24 -9.45
C GLN A 97 19.37 6.80 -9.94
N ILE A 98 18.21 6.42 -10.45
CA ILE A 98 17.95 5.12 -11.04
C ILE A 98 17.53 5.27 -12.50
N PRO A 99 17.89 4.32 -13.38
CA PRO A 99 17.35 4.27 -14.73
C PRO A 99 15.83 4.05 -14.68
N GLY A 100 15.07 4.74 -15.54
CA GLY A 100 13.63 4.63 -15.68
C GLY A 100 13.23 4.25 -17.11
N SER A 101 12.27 3.34 -17.26
CA SER A 101 11.70 2.93 -18.55
C SER A 101 10.46 2.03 -18.33
N GLU A 102 9.60 1.90 -19.34
CA GLU A 102 8.56 0.86 -19.35
C GLU A 102 9.15 -0.56 -19.44
N ALA A 103 10.41 -0.70 -19.86
CA ALA A 103 11.11 -1.99 -19.94
C ALA A 103 11.27 -2.72 -18.60
N TYR A 104 11.00 -2.04 -17.47
CA TYR A 104 10.97 -2.63 -16.14
C TYR A 104 9.69 -3.42 -15.84
N LEU A 105 8.60 -3.22 -16.60
CA LEU A 105 7.33 -3.89 -16.36
C LEU A 105 7.49 -5.41 -16.51
N GLY A 106 7.15 -6.15 -15.46
CA GLY A 106 7.27 -7.62 -15.40
C GLY A 106 8.69 -8.14 -15.13
N ARG A 107 9.63 -7.28 -14.73
CA ARG A 107 10.99 -7.65 -14.30
C ARG A 107 11.09 -7.69 -12.77
N VAL A 108 12.02 -8.48 -12.24
CA VAL A 108 12.42 -8.40 -10.83
C VAL A 108 13.77 -7.72 -10.73
N ILE A 109 13.84 -6.61 -9.98
CA ILE A 109 15.02 -5.77 -9.85
C ILE A 109 15.45 -5.61 -8.40
N ASN A 110 16.71 -5.26 -8.18
CA ASN A 110 17.21 -4.81 -6.89
C ASN A 110 17.07 -3.29 -6.70
N ALA A 111 17.54 -2.78 -5.55
CA ALA A 111 17.50 -1.35 -5.20
C ALA A 111 18.36 -0.45 -6.12
N LEU A 112 19.25 -1.02 -6.92
CA LEU A 112 20.07 -0.31 -7.93
C LEU A 112 19.45 -0.40 -9.33
N ALA A 113 18.19 -0.86 -9.43
CA ALA A 113 17.48 -1.13 -10.68
C ALA A 113 18.17 -2.15 -11.61
N LYS A 114 19.03 -3.02 -11.06
CA LYS A 114 19.63 -4.13 -11.81
C LYS A 114 18.70 -5.34 -11.78
N PRO A 115 18.51 -6.05 -12.91
CA PRO A 115 17.67 -7.23 -12.95
C PRO A 115 18.29 -8.39 -12.15
N ILE A 116 17.46 -9.05 -11.35
CA ILE A 116 17.83 -10.24 -10.55
C ILE A 116 17.00 -11.47 -10.96
N ASP A 117 16.19 -11.35 -12.00
CA ASP A 117 15.35 -12.42 -12.57
C ASP A 117 16.06 -13.30 -13.60
N GLY A 118 17.31 -13.00 -13.95
CA GLY A 118 18.08 -13.76 -14.95
C GLY A 118 17.62 -13.57 -16.41
N ARG A 119 16.75 -12.59 -16.70
CA ARG A 119 16.18 -12.37 -18.04
C ARG A 119 16.98 -11.39 -18.91
N GLY A 120 18.25 -11.17 -18.58
CA GLY A 120 19.15 -10.23 -19.26
C GLY A 120 18.99 -8.78 -18.82
N GLU A 121 19.80 -7.89 -19.38
CA GLU A 121 19.80 -6.45 -19.04
C GLU A 121 18.49 -5.74 -19.40
N ILE A 122 18.20 -4.63 -18.73
CA ILE A 122 17.04 -3.77 -19.01
C ILE A 122 17.52 -2.54 -19.76
N SER A 123 17.04 -2.36 -21.00
CA SER A 123 17.33 -1.15 -21.78
C SER A 123 16.52 0.03 -21.25
N ALA A 124 17.16 0.91 -20.49
CA ALA A 124 16.59 2.15 -19.99
C ALA A 124 17.30 3.36 -20.63
N SER A 125 16.51 4.28 -21.20
CA SER A 125 17.00 5.48 -21.88
C SER A 125 17.05 6.71 -20.98
N GLU A 126 16.29 6.70 -19.89
CA GLU A 126 16.12 7.83 -18.98
C GLU A 126 16.65 7.50 -17.58
N SER A 127 17.01 8.54 -16.82
CA SER A 127 17.37 8.42 -15.41
C SER A 127 16.55 9.38 -14.58
N ARG A 128 16.08 8.92 -13.42
CA ARG A 128 15.31 9.71 -12.47
C ARG A 128 15.99 9.71 -11.10
N LEU A 129 15.95 10.86 -10.42
CA LEU A 129 16.39 10.97 -9.03
C LEU A 129 15.52 10.07 -8.14
N ILE A 130 16.15 9.32 -7.24
CA ILE A 130 15.46 8.49 -6.24
C ILE A 130 14.63 9.40 -5.34
N GLU A 131 15.25 10.47 -4.85
CA GLU A 131 14.56 11.54 -4.13
C GLU A 131 14.08 12.58 -5.15
N SER A 132 12.81 12.47 -5.55
CA SER A 132 12.18 13.42 -6.46
C SER A 132 10.82 13.86 -5.94
N PRO A 133 10.42 15.12 -6.19
CA PRO A 133 9.05 15.55 -5.89
C PRO A 133 8.05 14.74 -6.71
N ALA A 134 6.82 14.66 -6.21
CA ALA A 134 5.75 13.97 -6.93
C ALA A 134 5.45 14.66 -8.27
N PRO A 135 5.28 13.91 -9.37
CA PRO A 135 4.86 14.47 -10.66
C PRO A 135 3.42 15.03 -10.59
N GLY A 136 3.14 16.11 -11.32
CA GLY A 136 1.95 16.96 -11.09
C GLY A 136 0.62 16.51 -11.72
N GLU A 137 0.61 15.72 -12.79
CA GLU A 137 -0.63 15.36 -13.53
C GLU A 137 -0.98 13.86 -13.48
N GLY A 138 -0.10 13.02 -12.95
CA GLY A 138 -0.33 11.57 -12.78
C GLY A 138 -0.84 11.20 -11.38
N SER A 139 -1.27 9.95 -11.20
CA SER A 139 -1.57 9.40 -9.88
C SER A 139 -0.58 8.30 -9.50
N MET A 140 -0.22 8.26 -8.22
CA MET A 140 0.57 7.19 -7.62
C MET A 140 -0.09 6.79 -6.30
N THR A 141 -0.77 5.65 -6.29
CA THR A 141 -1.44 5.12 -5.09
C THR A 141 -0.46 4.27 -4.30
N ALA A 142 -0.09 4.74 -3.10
CA ALA A 142 0.76 3.99 -2.20
C ALA A 142 -0.06 3.04 -1.31
N LEU A 143 0.40 1.78 -1.18
CA LEU A 143 -0.15 0.78 -0.26
C LEU A 143 0.97 0.26 0.67
N PRO A 144 1.41 1.08 1.65
CA PRO A 144 2.45 0.66 2.58
C PRO A 144 1.93 -0.46 3.49
N ILE A 145 2.81 -1.42 3.79
CA ILE A 145 2.54 -2.50 4.75
C ILE A 145 3.48 -2.31 5.93
N VAL A 146 2.91 -2.29 7.13
CA VAL A 146 3.65 -2.17 8.39
C VAL A 146 3.30 -3.36 9.26
N GLU A 147 4.32 -4.10 9.69
CA GLU A 147 4.15 -5.15 10.68
C GLU A 147 4.01 -4.54 12.08
N THR A 148 3.00 -4.98 12.82
CA THR A 148 2.79 -4.61 14.23
C THR A 148 3.15 -5.78 15.13
N GLN A 149 3.76 -5.49 16.27
CA GLN A 149 4.10 -6.51 17.25
C GLN A 149 2.87 -6.79 18.10
N SER A 150 2.31 -8.00 18.01
CA SER A 150 1.08 -8.39 18.73
C SER A 150 -0.12 -7.44 18.51
N GLY A 151 -0.20 -6.80 17.34
CA GLY A 151 -1.27 -5.83 17.06
C GLY A 151 -1.10 -4.46 17.72
N ASP A 152 0.05 -4.17 18.33
CA ASP A 152 0.30 -2.88 18.97
C ASP A 152 0.49 -1.76 17.92
N VAL A 153 -0.52 -0.89 17.83
CA VAL A 153 -0.51 0.30 16.97
C VAL A 153 0.09 1.53 17.64
N SER A 154 0.38 1.47 18.95
CA SER A 154 0.97 2.57 19.72
C SER A 154 2.49 2.62 19.62
N ALA A 155 3.11 1.56 19.06
CA ALA A 155 4.52 1.54 18.76
C ALA A 155 4.93 2.69 17.82
N TYR A 156 6.19 3.11 17.91
CA TYR A 156 6.71 4.30 17.24
C TYR A 156 6.52 4.26 15.70
N ILE A 157 6.88 3.14 15.06
CA ILE A 157 6.77 3.00 13.60
C ILE A 157 5.31 3.00 13.10
N PRO A 158 4.40 2.16 13.62
CA PRO A 158 2.99 2.22 13.26
C PRO A 158 2.37 3.61 13.47
N THR A 159 2.64 4.25 14.61
CA THR A 159 2.10 5.58 14.92
C THR A 159 2.51 6.62 13.87
N ASN A 160 3.79 6.66 13.50
CA ASN A 160 4.27 7.59 12.48
C ASN A 160 3.63 7.30 11.12
N VAL A 161 3.54 6.05 10.70
CA VAL A 161 2.92 5.70 9.41
C VAL A 161 1.42 6.04 9.39
N ILE A 162 0.71 5.81 10.50
CA ILE A 162 -0.71 6.20 10.65
C ILE A 162 -0.87 7.71 10.53
N SER A 163 0.08 8.51 11.02
CA SER A 163 0.04 9.98 10.90
C SER A 163 0.37 10.49 9.49
N ILE A 164 1.13 9.74 8.69
CA ILE A 164 1.56 10.13 7.34
C ILE A 164 0.54 9.73 6.27
N THR A 165 -0.04 8.54 6.40
CA THR A 165 -0.95 7.98 5.39
C THR A 165 -2.33 8.66 5.40
N ASP A 166 -3.10 8.53 4.32
CA ASP A 166 -4.49 9.03 4.25
C ASP A 166 -5.53 8.05 4.83
N GLY A 167 -5.07 7.06 5.59
CA GLY A 167 -5.91 6.04 6.20
C GLY A 167 -5.12 4.75 6.42
N GLN A 168 -5.76 3.80 7.07
CA GLN A 168 -5.15 2.52 7.42
C GLN A 168 -6.16 1.38 7.28
N ILE A 169 -5.66 0.24 6.83
CA ILE A 169 -6.36 -1.05 6.87
C ILE A 169 -5.66 -1.87 7.94
N PHE A 170 -6.34 -2.11 9.06
CA PHE A 170 -5.82 -2.92 10.15
C PHE A 170 -6.29 -4.37 10.00
N LEU A 171 -5.33 -5.29 9.89
CA LEU A 171 -5.60 -6.73 9.82
C LEU A 171 -5.38 -7.36 11.20
N SER A 172 -6.39 -8.04 11.72
CA SER A 172 -6.35 -8.68 13.04
C SER A 172 -6.14 -10.20 12.92
N ALA A 173 -5.25 -10.74 13.75
CA ALA A 173 -5.04 -12.18 13.86
C ALA A 173 -6.29 -12.90 14.42
N ASP A 174 -6.99 -12.29 15.36
CA ASP A 174 -8.20 -12.86 15.97
C ASP A 174 -9.31 -13.05 14.93
N LEU A 175 -9.54 -12.02 14.10
CA LEU A 175 -10.51 -12.11 13.00
C LEU A 175 -10.11 -13.20 11.99
N PHE A 176 -8.82 -13.29 11.66
CA PHE A 176 -8.30 -14.31 10.76
C PHE A 176 -8.51 -15.73 11.29
N ASN A 177 -8.26 -15.94 12.59
CA ASN A 177 -8.43 -17.22 13.28
C ASN A 177 -9.91 -17.58 13.47
N ALA A 178 -10.78 -16.58 13.62
CA ALA A 178 -12.24 -16.75 13.62
C ALA A 178 -12.83 -17.00 12.20
N GLY A 179 -11.99 -17.13 11.18
CA GLY A 179 -12.42 -17.44 9.80
C GLY A 179 -12.97 -16.24 9.02
N ILE A 180 -12.77 -15.01 9.50
CA ILE A 180 -13.09 -13.78 8.76
C ILE A 180 -11.89 -13.42 7.89
N ARG A 181 -12.07 -13.55 6.57
CA ARG A 181 -11.02 -13.32 5.57
C ARG A 181 -11.62 -12.52 4.41
N PRO A 182 -11.06 -11.36 4.03
CA PRO A 182 -9.89 -10.69 4.62
C PRO A 182 -10.17 -10.19 6.04
N ALA A 183 -9.17 -10.28 6.92
CA ALA A 183 -9.30 -10.08 8.37
C ALA A 183 -9.29 -8.59 8.79
N ILE A 184 -10.08 -7.76 8.10
CA ILE A 184 -10.11 -6.31 8.28
C ILE A 184 -10.89 -5.95 9.55
N ASN A 185 -10.22 -5.30 10.50
CA ASN A 185 -10.90 -4.72 11.64
C ASN A 185 -11.51 -3.36 11.25
N VAL A 186 -12.82 -3.35 11.03
CA VAL A 186 -13.58 -2.16 10.56
C VAL A 186 -13.57 -1.01 11.58
N GLY A 187 -13.44 -1.31 12.87
CA GLY A 187 -13.43 -0.30 13.93
C GLY A 187 -12.11 0.50 13.99
N ILE A 188 -10.98 -0.16 13.75
CA ILE A 188 -9.63 0.46 13.75
C ILE A 188 -9.28 1.01 12.37
N SER A 189 -9.79 0.38 11.30
CA SER A 189 -9.51 0.78 9.93
C SER A 189 -10.22 2.09 9.56
N VAL A 190 -9.50 3.01 8.93
CA VAL A 190 -9.99 4.34 8.57
C VAL A 190 -9.57 4.68 7.15
N SER A 191 -10.42 5.40 6.44
CA SER A 191 -10.06 6.13 5.22
C SER A 191 -10.39 7.60 5.46
N ARG A 192 -9.40 8.47 5.39
CA ARG A 192 -9.57 9.93 5.54
C ARG A 192 -10.17 10.56 4.27
N VAL A 193 -9.99 9.92 3.11
CA VAL A 193 -10.62 10.31 1.84
C VAL A 193 -12.12 9.96 1.81
N GLY A 194 -12.50 8.85 2.44
CA GLY A 194 -13.89 8.42 2.57
C GLY A 194 -14.57 8.17 1.22
N SER A 195 -15.83 8.59 1.10
CA SER A 195 -16.66 8.33 -0.09
C SER A 195 -16.21 9.07 -1.37
N ALA A 196 -15.24 10.00 -1.28
CA ALA A 196 -14.70 10.69 -2.45
C ALA A 196 -13.90 9.74 -3.37
N ALA A 197 -13.35 8.66 -2.82
CA ALA A 197 -12.64 7.62 -3.58
C ALA A 197 -13.59 6.55 -4.19
N GLN A 198 -14.90 6.68 -3.99
CA GLN A 198 -15.90 5.72 -4.45
C GLN A 198 -16.65 6.25 -5.68
N ILE A 199 -17.08 5.34 -6.55
CA ILE A 199 -18.08 5.69 -7.57
C ILE A 199 -19.42 6.04 -6.89
N LYS A 200 -20.23 6.88 -7.54
CA LYS A 200 -21.51 7.37 -6.97
C LYS A 200 -22.42 6.20 -6.56
N ALA A 201 -22.47 5.14 -7.36
CA ALA A 201 -23.26 3.94 -7.07
C ALA A 201 -22.85 3.27 -5.75
N MET A 202 -21.54 3.06 -5.53
CA MET A 202 -21.03 2.47 -4.29
C MET A 202 -21.32 3.37 -3.08
N LYS A 203 -21.14 4.69 -3.24
CA LYS A 203 -21.44 5.66 -2.19
C LYS A 203 -22.92 5.63 -1.76
N GLN A 204 -23.84 5.51 -2.72
CA GLN A 204 -25.28 5.44 -2.45
C GLN A 204 -25.66 4.20 -1.65
N VAL A 205 -25.03 3.06 -1.95
CA VAL A 205 -25.38 1.76 -1.34
C VAL A 205 -24.63 1.51 -0.01
N ALA A 206 -23.33 1.78 0.04
CA ALA A 206 -22.46 1.44 1.17
C ALA A 206 -22.35 2.55 2.24
N GLY A 207 -22.99 3.71 2.03
CA GLY A 207 -22.78 4.90 2.85
C GLY A 207 -23.09 4.71 4.34
N LYS A 208 -24.01 3.80 4.70
CA LYS A 208 -24.38 3.49 6.08
C LYS A 208 -23.68 2.23 6.63
N SER A 209 -23.17 1.37 5.76
CA SER A 209 -22.68 0.03 6.14
C SER A 209 -21.52 0.07 7.13
N LYS A 210 -20.61 1.04 7.03
CA LYS A 210 -19.50 1.17 7.99
C LYS A 210 -19.99 1.45 9.40
N LEU A 211 -20.94 2.39 9.54
CA LEU A 211 -21.50 2.75 10.84
C LEU A 211 -22.30 1.60 11.44
N GLU A 212 -23.09 0.90 10.62
CA GLU A 212 -23.86 -0.28 11.03
C GLU A 212 -22.96 -1.42 11.51
N LEU A 213 -21.84 -1.68 10.82
CA LEU A 213 -20.87 -2.70 11.24
C LEU A 213 -20.11 -2.32 12.50
N ALA A 214 -19.80 -1.03 12.69
CA ALA A 214 -19.17 -0.54 13.91
C ALA A 214 -20.11 -0.68 15.11
N GLN A 215 -21.36 -0.23 14.97
CA GLN A 215 -22.40 -0.40 15.99
C GLN A 215 -22.62 -1.88 16.30
N PHE A 216 -22.70 -2.74 15.28
CA PHE A 216 -22.81 -4.18 15.48
C PHE A 216 -21.65 -4.75 16.32
N ALA A 217 -20.41 -4.33 16.08
CA ALA A 217 -19.27 -4.81 16.85
C ALA A 217 -19.37 -4.40 18.33
N GLU A 218 -19.84 -3.19 18.63
CA GLU A 218 -20.11 -2.74 20.01
C GLU A 218 -21.24 -3.53 20.66
N LEU A 219 -22.35 -3.72 19.94
CA LEU A 219 -23.52 -4.48 20.38
C LEU A 219 -23.18 -5.95 20.65
N GLU A 220 -22.36 -6.58 19.80
CA GLU A 220 -21.94 -7.96 19.97
C GLU A 220 -21.08 -8.14 21.22
N ALA A 221 -20.16 -7.21 21.50
CA ALA A 221 -19.37 -7.23 22.73
C ALA A 221 -20.26 -7.08 23.97
N PHE A 222 -21.27 -6.21 23.93
CA PHE A 222 -22.21 -6.02 25.03
C PHE A 222 -23.13 -7.24 25.24
N ALA A 223 -23.60 -7.84 24.15
CA ALA A 223 -24.51 -8.98 24.17
C ALA A 223 -23.92 -10.23 24.85
N GLN A 224 -22.59 -10.36 24.92
CA GLN A 224 -21.93 -11.44 25.65
C GLN A 224 -22.16 -11.38 27.17
N PHE A 225 -22.51 -10.21 27.70
CA PHE A 225 -22.72 -9.98 29.14
C PHE A 225 -24.21 -9.90 29.54
N ALA A 226 -25.13 -9.93 28.57
CA ALA A 226 -26.56 -9.81 28.82
C ALA A 226 -27.25 -11.18 28.76
N SER A 227 -28.13 -11.48 29.72
CA SER A 227 -28.91 -12.72 29.72
C SER A 227 -30.14 -12.65 28.81
N ASP A 228 -30.81 -11.49 28.79
CA ASP A 228 -32.00 -11.25 28.00
C ASP A 228 -31.80 -10.01 27.11
N LEU A 229 -31.95 -10.22 25.81
CA LEU A 229 -31.86 -9.17 24.79
C LEU A 229 -33.25 -8.90 24.25
N ASP A 230 -33.61 -7.63 24.10
CA ASP A 230 -34.85 -7.26 23.44
C ASP A 230 -34.81 -7.63 21.95
N LYS A 231 -36.00 -7.73 21.33
CA LYS A 231 -36.14 -8.18 19.94
C LYS A 231 -35.42 -7.27 18.93
N ALA A 232 -35.31 -5.96 19.20
CA ALA A 232 -34.62 -5.06 18.29
C ALA A 232 -33.11 -5.34 18.31
N THR A 233 -32.53 -5.54 19.49
CA THR A 233 -31.13 -5.94 19.66
C THR A 233 -30.84 -7.30 19.01
N GLN A 234 -31.70 -8.29 19.21
CA GLN A 234 -31.56 -9.60 18.55
C GLN A 234 -31.54 -9.48 17.02
N ASN A 235 -32.44 -8.69 16.44
CA ASN A 235 -32.50 -8.45 15.00
C ASN A 235 -31.24 -7.74 14.48
N GLN A 236 -30.72 -6.75 15.23
CA GLN A 236 -29.49 -6.06 14.86
C GLN A 236 -28.28 -6.99 14.89
N LEU A 237 -28.15 -7.84 15.91
CA LEU A 237 -27.10 -8.84 16.00
C LEU A 237 -27.19 -9.85 14.85
N ALA A 238 -28.40 -10.35 14.57
CA ALA A 238 -28.66 -11.28 13.48
C ALA A 238 -28.28 -10.68 12.11
N ARG A 239 -28.62 -9.41 11.86
CA ARG A 239 -28.23 -8.70 10.64
C ARG A 239 -26.72 -8.49 10.58
N GLY A 240 -26.11 -8.04 11.66
CA GLY A 240 -24.68 -7.80 11.73
C GLY A 240 -23.83 -9.04 11.47
N GLN A 241 -24.25 -10.21 11.97
CA GLN A 241 -23.62 -11.49 11.67
C GLN A 241 -23.65 -11.81 10.16
N ARG A 242 -24.78 -11.56 9.50
CA ARG A 242 -24.92 -11.74 8.04
C ARG A 242 -24.09 -10.73 7.25
N LEU A 243 -24.02 -9.48 7.70
CA LEU A 243 -23.15 -8.46 7.12
C LEU A 243 -21.67 -8.84 7.24
N ARG A 244 -21.24 -9.46 8.35
CA ARG A 244 -19.88 -10.01 8.47
C ARG A 244 -19.63 -11.17 7.51
N GLU A 245 -20.59 -12.08 7.37
CA GLU A 245 -20.47 -13.20 6.43
C GLU A 245 -20.38 -12.71 4.97
N LEU A 246 -21.15 -11.67 4.64
CA LEU A 246 -21.15 -11.01 3.34
C LEU A 246 -19.78 -10.45 2.95
N LEU A 247 -19.00 -9.96 3.93
CA LEU A 247 -17.67 -9.39 3.70
C LEU A 247 -16.56 -10.44 3.55
N LYS A 248 -16.86 -11.73 3.74
CA LYS A 248 -15.88 -12.79 3.54
C LYS A 248 -15.66 -13.04 2.06
N GLN A 249 -14.39 -13.11 1.67
CA GLN A 249 -13.96 -13.30 0.30
C GLN A 249 -12.78 -14.28 0.25
N SER A 250 -12.81 -15.18 -0.74
CA SER A 250 -11.71 -16.12 -0.98
C SER A 250 -10.48 -15.37 -1.48
N GLN A 251 -9.29 -15.91 -1.18
CA GLN A 251 -8.04 -15.34 -1.67
C GLN A 251 -7.99 -15.40 -3.20
N SER A 252 -7.55 -14.30 -3.83
CA SER A 252 -7.39 -14.18 -5.28
C SER A 252 -8.68 -14.37 -6.10
N ASP A 253 -9.85 -14.14 -5.49
CA ASP A 253 -11.16 -14.17 -6.16
C ASP A 253 -11.81 -12.77 -6.12
N PRO A 254 -11.25 -11.77 -6.83
CA PRO A 254 -11.73 -10.38 -6.78
C PRO A 254 -13.14 -10.26 -7.37
N LEU A 255 -14.01 -9.51 -6.69
CA LEU A 255 -15.34 -9.16 -7.19
C LEU A 255 -15.27 -7.84 -7.97
N ALA A 256 -15.95 -7.79 -9.11
CA ALA A 256 -16.11 -6.53 -9.85
C ALA A 256 -17.01 -5.55 -9.09
N VAL A 257 -16.90 -4.25 -9.37
CA VAL A 257 -17.56 -3.21 -8.55
C VAL A 257 -19.09 -3.34 -8.58
N GLU A 258 -19.65 -3.71 -9.72
CA GLU A 258 -21.08 -3.98 -9.89
C GLU A 258 -21.55 -5.17 -9.03
N GLU A 259 -20.72 -6.21 -8.89
CA GLU A 259 -21.02 -7.36 -8.04
C GLU A 259 -20.92 -7.01 -6.55
N GLN A 260 -19.94 -6.17 -6.19
CA GLN A 260 -19.80 -5.64 -4.83
C GLN A 260 -21.02 -4.80 -4.46
N ILE A 261 -21.49 -3.92 -5.36
CA ILE A 261 -22.69 -3.10 -5.15
C ILE A 261 -23.92 -3.99 -4.95
N ALA A 262 -24.12 -4.99 -5.81
CA ALA A 262 -25.23 -5.93 -5.68
C ALA A 262 -25.20 -6.66 -4.32
N THR A 263 -24.01 -7.10 -3.91
CA THR A 263 -23.79 -7.79 -2.65
C THR A 263 -24.13 -6.89 -1.46
N ILE A 264 -23.56 -5.68 -1.40
CA ILE A 264 -23.78 -4.73 -0.29
C ILE A 264 -25.23 -4.27 -0.23
N TYR A 265 -25.87 -3.97 -1.37
CA TYR A 265 -27.28 -3.60 -1.43
C TYR A 265 -28.18 -4.69 -0.84
N THR A 266 -27.85 -5.96 -1.12
CA THR A 266 -28.60 -7.11 -0.62
C THR A 266 -28.54 -7.20 0.91
N GLY A 267 -27.35 -7.00 1.49
CA GLY A 267 -27.16 -6.98 2.94
C GLY A 267 -27.77 -5.75 3.62
N ALA A 268 -27.53 -4.56 3.06
CA ALA A 268 -27.96 -3.28 3.64
C ALA A 268 -29.49 -3.16 3.73
N ASN A 269 -30.21 -3.73 2.76
CA ASN A 269 -31.69 -3.72 2.75
C ASN A 269 -32.32 -4.89 3.51
N GLY A 270 -31.53 -5.72 4.19
CA GLY A 270 -32.04 -6.83 5.01
C GLY A 270 -32.60 -8.01 4.22
N TYR A 271 -32.32 -8.12 2.92
CA TYR A 271 -32.78 -9.26 2.12
C TYR A 271 -32.12 -10.59 2.52
N LEU A 272 -31.00 -10.53 3.26
CA LEU A 272 -30.34 -11.71 3.83
C LEU A 272 -30.94 -12.15 5.17
N ASP A 273 -31.79 -11.34 5.81
CA ASP A 273 -32.33 -11.63 7.15
C ASP A 273 -33.07 -12.98 7.23
N PRO A 274 -33.83 -13.44 6.19
CA PRO A 274 -34.48 -14.76 6.21
C PRO A 274 -33.52 -15.96 6.09
N LEU A 275 -32.29 -15.75 5.62
CA LEU A 275 -31.33 -16.83 5.36
C LEU A 275 -30.55 -17.18 6.62
N GLU A 276 -30.16 -18.45 6.78
CA GLU A 276 -29.21 -18.85 7.81
C GLU A 276 -27.79 -18.37 7.48
N ILE A 277 -26.95 -18.18 8.50
CA ILE A 277 -25.59 -17.64 8.32
C ILE A 277 -24.77 -18.50 7.35
N GLY A 278 -24.85 -19.84 7.48
CA GLY A 278 -24.14 -20.77 6.60
C GLY A 278 -24.58 -20.72 5.13
N GLN A 279 -25.80 -20.24 4.86
CA GLN A 279 -26.37 -20.15 3.52
C GLN A 279 -25.95 -18.85 2.79
N VAL A 280 -25.62 -17.78 3.52
CA VAL A 280 -25.33 -16.44 2.96
C VAL A 280 -24.28 -16.50 1.87
N LYS A 281 -23.14 -17.14 2.13
CA LYS A 281 -22.04 -17.23 1.16
C LYS A 281 -22.49 -17.91 -0.14
N ARG A 282 -23.22 -19.02 -0.03
CA ARG A 282 -23.71 -19.79 -1.18
C ARG A 282 -24.74 -18.98 -1.98
N PHE A 283 -25.67 -18.34 -1.28
CA PHE A 283 -26.68 -17.48 -1.89
C PHE A 283 -26.03 -16.33 -2.68
N LEU A 284 -25.05 -15.62 -2.11
CA LEU A 284 -24.39 -14.50 -2.79
C LEU A 284 -23.64 -14.94 -4.07
N VAL A 285 -23.00 -16.10 -4.07
CA VAL A 285 -22.37 -16.66 -5.27
C VAL A 285 -23.40 -16.93 -6.37
N GLN A 286 -24.54 -17.53 -5.99
CA GLN A 286 -25.62 -17.80 -6.94
C GLN A 286 -26.27 -16.51 -7.45
N LEU A 287 -26.51 -15.52 -6.60
CA LEU A 287 -27.04 -14.21 -6.98
C LEU A 287 -26.14 -13.50 -7.98
N ARG A 288 -24.83 -13.47 -7.75
CA ARG A 288 -23.86 -12.88 -8.71
C ARG A 288 -23.90 -13.61 -10.05
N THR A 289 -24.00 -14.93 -10.03
CA THR A 289 -24.11 -15.76 -11.24
C THR A 289 -25.42 -15.50 -11.98
N TYR A 290 -26.52 -15.35 -11.25
CA TYR A 290 -27.84 -15.05 -11.79
C TYR A 290 -27.86 -13.68 -12.45
N LEU A 291 -27.31 -12.65 -11.79
CA LEU A 291 -27.20 -11.30 -12.34
C LEU A 291 -26.39 -11.28 -13.64
N LYS A 292 -25.25 -11.97 -13.68
CA LYS A 292 -24.42 -12.10 -14.90
C LYS A 292 -25.18 -12.72 -16.08
N LYS A 293 -26.02 -13.73 -15.82
CA LYS A 293 -26.71 -14.48 -16.88
C LYS A 293 -28.00 -13.83 -17.34
N ASN A 294 -28.82 -13.36 -16.39
CA ASN A 294 -30.21 -13.00 -16.65
C ASN A 294 -30.48 -11.50 -16.63
N LYS A 295 -29.57 -10.69 -16.06
CA LYS A 295 -29.74 -9.25 -15.87
C LYS A 295 -28.45 -8.49 -16.18
N SER A 296 -27.80 -8.79 -17.32
CA SER A 296 -26.56 -8.13 -17.75
C SER A 296 -26.69 -6.60 -17.86
N GLN A 297 -27.89 -6.11 -18.18
CA GLN A 297 -28.23 -4.69 -18.23
C GLN A 297 -27.89 -3.95 -16.92
N PHE A 298 -28.00 -4.60 -15.77
CA PHE A 298 -27.59 -4.02 -14.49
C PHE A 298 -26.09 -3.66 -14.50
N GLN A 299 -25.24 -4.57 -14.98
CA GLN A 299 -23.79 -4.36 -15.04
C GLN A 299 -23.42 -3.25 -16.03
N GLU A 300 -24.12 -3.18 -17.16
CA GLU A 300 -23.95 -2.14 -18.17
C GLU A 300 -24.33 -0.75 -17.63
N ILE A 301 -25.43 -0.63 -16.89
CA ILE A 301 -25.86 0.65 -16.29
C ILE A 301 -24.82 1.11 -15.27
N ILE A 302 -24.37 0.24 -14.37
CA ILE A 302 -23.41 0.61 -13.31
C ILE A 302 -22.04 0.97 -13.89
N SER A 303 -21.53 0.21 -14.85
CA SER A 303 -20.22 0.46 -15.46
C SER A 303 -20.19 1.76 -16.28
N SER A 304 -21.26 2.06 -17.01
CA SER A 304 -21.35 3.26 -17.86
C SER A 304 -21.67 4.53 -17.06
N THR A 305 -22.76 4.51 -16.28
CA THR A 305 -23.25 5.70 -15.57
C THR A 305 -22.52 5.96 -14.25
N LYS A 306 -21.84 4.94 -13.70
CA LYS A 306 -21.19 4.96 -12.38
C LYS A 306 -22.12 5.33 -11.23
N THR A 307 -23.43 5.25 -11.45
CA THR A 307 -24.49 5.73 -10.54
C THR A 307 -25.53 4.63 -10.36
N PHE A 308 -26.09 4.49 -9.16
CA PHE A 308 -27.15 3.53 -8.87
C PHE A 308 -28.50 4.20 -9.17
N THR A 309 -28.97 4.05 -10.41
CA THR A 309 -30.23 4.63 -10.89
C THR A 309 -31.44 3.83 -10.40
N GLU A 310 -32.63 4.42 -10.46
CA GLU A 310 -33.88 3.73 -10.11
C GLU A 310 -34.12 2.48 -10.97
N GLU A 311 -33.73 2.52 -12.25
CA GLU A 311 -33.79 1.35 -13.14
C GLU A 311 -32.85 0.23 -12.68
N ALA A 312 -31.60 0.57 -12.33
CA ALA A 312 -30.64 -0.40 -11.81
C ALA A 312 -31.11 -0.99 -10.47
N GLU A 313 -31.71 -0.16 -9.61
CA GLU A 313 -32.30 -0.61 -8.34
C GLU A 313 -33.47 -1.56 -8.57
N ALA A 314 -34.40 -1.24 -9.48
CA ALA A 314 -35.54 -2.10 -9.80
C ALA A 314 -35.09 -3.46 -10.35
N LEU A 315 -34.10 -3.46 -11.25
CA LEU A 315 -33.52 -4.69 -11.81
C LEU A 315 -32.87 -5.54 -10.71
N LEU A 316 -32.07 -4.94 -9.84
CA LEU A 316 -31.40 -5.64 -8.75
C LEU A 316 -32.40 -6.17 -7.74
N LYS A 317 -33.38 -5.36 -7.33
CA LYS A 317 -34.42 -5.76 -6.38
C LYS A 317 -35.23 -6.94 -6.90
N GLY A 318 -35.67 -6.90 -8.16
CA GLY A 318 -36.36 -8.01 -8.79
C GLY A 318 -35.50 -9.28 -8.82
N ALA A 319 -34.22 -9.15 -9.23
CA ALA A 319 -33.30 -10.29 -9.26
C ALA A 319 -33.03 -10.91 -7.89
N VAL A 320 -32.92 -10.08 -6.85
CA VAL A 320 -32.74 -10.55 -5.46
C VAL A 320 -33.97 -11.32 -5.00
N GLN A 321 -35.18 -10.81 -5.25
CA GLN A 321 -36.42 -11.49 -4.87
C GLN A 321 -36.57 -12.83 -5.59
N GLU A 322 -36.43 -12.85 -6.91
CA GLU A 322 -36.47 -14.07 -7.72
C GLU A 322 -35.43 -15.11 -7.24
N GLN A 323 -34.20 -14.66 -6.97
CA GLN A 323 -33.14 -15.57 -6.54
C GLN A 323 -33.35 -16.09 -5.12
N ILE A 324 -33.93 -15.30 -4.20
CA ILE A 324 -34.27 -15.76 -2.84
C ILE A 324 -35.31 -16.87 -2.92
N GLU A 325 -36.37 -16.68 -3.71
CA GLU A 325 -37.40 -17.70 -3.90
C GLU A 325 -36.80 -19.00 -4.46
N LEU A 326 -35.98 -18.89 -5.51
CA LEU A 326 -35.28 -20.04 -6.10
C LEU A 326 -34.36 -20.74 -5.09
N PHE A 327 -33.65 -19.98 -4.26
CA PHE A 327 -32.73 -20.52 -3.26
C PHE A 327 -33.47 -21.25 -2.14
N LEU A 328 -34.57 -20.69 -1.64
CA LEU A 328 -35.38 -21.30 -0.59
C LEU A 328 -36.07 -22.58 -1.08
N LEU A 329 -36.50 -22.62 -2.34
CA LEU A 329 -37.03 -23.84 -2.95
C LEU A 329 -35.97 -24.95 -3.03
N GLN A 330 -34.72 -24.61 -3.35
CA GLN A 330 -33.61 -25.57 -3.39
C GLN A 330 -33.26 -26.14 -2.01
N GLU A 331 -33.38 -25.35 -0.94
CA GLU A 331 -33.10 -25.83 0.44
C GLU A 331 -34.20 -26.72 1.03
N GLN A 332 -35.40 -26.69 0.45
CA GLN A 332 -36.51 -27.55 0.88
C GLN A 332 -36.50 -28.94 0.23
N THR A 333 -35.61 -29.18 -0.75
CA THR A 333 -35.52 -30.41 -1.54
C THR A 333 -34.32 -31.25 -1.11
#